data_AF-A0A524MM58-F1
#
_entry.id   AF-A0A524MM58-F1
#
_cell.length_a   1.000
_cell.length_b   1.000
_cell.length_c   1.000
_cell.angle_alpha   90.00
_cell.angle_beta   90.00
_cell.angle_gamma   90.00
#
_symmetry.space_group_name_H-M   'P 1'
#
loop_
_entity.id
_entity.type
_entity.pdbx_description
1 polymer ?
#
loop_
_entity_poly.entity_id
_entity_poly.type
_entity_poly.pdbx_seq_one_letter_code
_entity_poly.pdbx_strand_id
1 'polypeptide(L)'
;MIFNLYVAAVLAIALFAMIIGTYSAMKAYGIGVNEKEISLDERYKFEVDYSLVSTVGWVTLASRLVAAPLFFVTVISLIPSVPGAMCEFGVLQAGSPYSWLGFGIKFFTLFAFGGWLFLDYINKKVKGSQMITPLSQLFVLLTPLLFVDAALDLLFFGSLTPMVVPCCMVAYSIGSGIQCPFCLVTYQMPLLLIAIPAFIIALAFLAWIRFSKIYIDRYNIQEESRNLLRKAGLLSIVFTIIGLVAITIQIY
;
A
#
# COMPACT_ATOMS: atom_id res chain seq x y z
N MET A 1 6.06 3.79 -26.08
CA MET A 1 6.28 3.28 -24.72
C MET A 1 7.77 3.03 -24.53
N ILE A 2 8.39 3.71 -23.57
CA ILE A 2 9.78 3.44 -23.20
C ILE A 2 9.77 2.12 -22.42
N PHE A 3 10.38 1.09 -22.98
CA PHE A 3 10.35 -0.27 -22.41
C PHE A 3 11.73 -0.65 -21.89
N ASN A 4 11.81 -0.98 -20.61
CA ASN A 4 13.00 -1.54 -20.00
C ASN A 4 12.63 -2.72 -19.07
N LEU A 5 13.63 -3.43 -18.57
CA LEU A 5 13.44 -4.60 -17.72
C LEU A 5 12.63 -4.27 -16.45
N TYR A 6 12.84 -3.08 -15.86
CA TYR A 6 12.16 -2.67 -14.63
C TYR A 6 10.68 -2.36 -14.86
N VAL A 7 10.34 -1.68 -15.97
CA VAL A 7 8.96 -1.47 -16.41
C VAL A 7 8.26 -2.80 -16.61
N ALA A 8 8.90 -3.75 -17.30
CA ALA A 8 8.36 -5.10 -17.48
C ALA A 8 8.11 -5.81 -16.14
N ALA A 9 9.04 -5.70 -15.19
CA ALA A 9 8.92 -6.31 -13.87
C ALA A 9 7.77 -5.71 -13.04
N VAL A 10 7.63 -4.37 -13.00
CA VAL A 10 6.52 -3.70 -12.31
C VAL A 10 5.17 -4.10 -12.90
N LEU A 11 5.07 -4.09 -14.24
CA LEU A 11 3.84 -4.50 -14.92
C LEU A 11 3.51 -5.98 -14.69
N ALA A 12 4.51 -6.86 -14.68
CA ALA A 12 4.32 -8.28 -14.39
C ALA A 12 3.79 -8.50 -12.96
N ILE A 13 4.32 -7.77 -11.97
CA ILE A 13 3.83 -7.83 -10.58
C ILE A 13 2.39 -7.30 -10.50
N ALA A 14 2.09 -6.21 -11.20
CA ALA A 14 0.74 -5.64 -11.23
C ALA A 14 -0.28 -6.63 -11.84
N LEU A 15 0.08 -7.28 -12.96
CA LEU A 15 -0.75 -8.32 -13.60
C LEU A 15 -0.93 -9.54 -12.69
N PHE A 16 0.15 -10.03 -12.08
CA PHE A 16 0.11 -11.15 -11.14
C PHE A 16 -0.86 -10.88 -9.98
N ALA A 17 -0.76 -9.70 -9.37
CA ALA A 17 -1.64 -9.29 -8.29
C ALA A 17 -3.10 -9.09 -8.75
N MET A 18 -3.34 -8.67 -10.00
CA MET A 18 -4.71 -8.62 -10.54
C MET A 18 -5.30 -10.02 -10.73
N ILE A 19 -4.56 -10.96 -11.34
CA ILE A 19 -5.03 -12.34 -11.58
C ILE A 19 -5.38 -13.01 -10.26
N ILE A 20 -4.44 -12.97 -9.31
CA ILE A 20 -4.61 -13.58 -8.00
C ILE A 20 -5.68 -12.87 -7.18
N GLY A 21 -5.70 -11.53 -7.19
CA GLY A 21 -6.71 -10.73 -6.52
C GLY A 21 -8.13 -11.03 -7.03
N THR A 22 -8.29 -11.19 -8.35
CA THR A 22 -9.59 -11.55 -8.97
C THR A 22 -10.05 -12.92 -8.51
N TYR A 23 -9.17 -13.92 -8.57
CA TYR A 23 -9.49 -15.28 -8.14
C TYR A 23 -9.93 -15.32 -6.67
N SER A 24 -9.20 -14.63 -5.79
CA SER A 24 -9.56 -14.55 -4.38
C SER A 24 -10.79 -13.71 -4.10
N ALA A 25 -11.06 -12.66 -4.88
CA ALA A 25 -12.27 -11.87 -4.75
C ALA A 25 -13.52 -12.69 -5.10
N MET A 26 -13.45 -13.54 -6.13
CA MET A 26 -14.54 -14.46 -6.48
C MET A 26 -14.84 -15.43 -5.33
N LYS A 27 -13.79 -16.00 -4.72
CA LYS A 27 -13.91 -16.87 -3.54
C LYS A 27 -14.48 -16.12 -2.33
N ALA A 28 -13.97 -14.93 -2.05
CA ALA A 28 -14.42 -14.09 -0.93
C ALA A 28 -15.89 -13.66 -1.10
N TYR A 29 -16.32 -13.34 -2.32
CA TYR A 29 -17.70 -12.99 -2.62
C TYR A 29 -18.66 -14.16 -2.32
N GLY A 30 -18.28 -15.38 -2.71
CA GLY A 30 -19.07 -16.58 -2.42
C GLY A 30 -19.26 -16.86 -0.92
N ILE A 31 -18.28 -16.51 -0.09
CA ILE A 31 -18.38 -16.62 1.38
C ILE A 31 -19.36 -15.57 1.93
N GLY A 32 -19.29 -14.33 1.45
CA GLY A 32 -20.06 -13.20 1.98
C GLY A 32 -21.57 -13.26 1.76
N VAL A 33 -22.06 -14.10 0.84
CA VAL A 33 -23.47 -14.20 0.45
C VAL A 33 -24.22 -15.29 1.23
N ASN A 34 -23.53 -16.33 1.72
CA ASN A 34 -24.16 -17.57 2.19
C ASN A 34 -24.28 -17.68 3.73
N GLU A 35 -24.22 -16.57 4.47
CA GLU A 35 -24.13 -16.56 5.94
C GLU A 35 -25.40 -17.03 6.68
N LYS A 36 -26.56 -17.06 6.02
CA LYS A 36 -27.84 -17.36 6.67
C LYS A 36 -28.08 -18.87 6.78
N GLU A 37 -27.87 -19.40 7.98
CA GLU A 37 -28.13 -20.79 8.41
C GLU A 37 -27.19 -21.84 7.81
N ILE A 38 -25.94 -21.83 8.27
CA ILE A 38 -24.89 -22.71 7.80
C ILE A 38 -24.80 -23.95 8.72
N SER A 39 -24.88 -25.14 8.13
CA SER A 39 -24.60 -26.41 8.81
C SER A 39 -23.11 -26.52 9.20
N LEU A 40 -22.76 -27.33 10.21
CA LEU A 40 -21.35 -27.44 10.67
C LEU A 40 -20.37 -27.81 9.54
N ASP A 41 -20.80 -28.64 8.58
CA ASP A 41 -19.98 -29.06 7.44
C ASP A 41 -19.74 -27.92 6.42
N GLU A 42 -20.72 -27.06 6.21
CA GLU A 42 -20.58 -25.89 5.34
C GLU A 42 -19.69 -24.82 5.97
N ARG A 43 -19.73 -24.68 7.31
CA ARG A 43 -18.84 -23.76 8.04
C ARG A 43 -17.38 -24.15 7.89
N TYR A 44 -17.08 -25.45 7.96
CA TYR A 44 -15.73 -25.95 7.72
C TYR A 44 -15.24 -25.62 6.29
N LYS A 45 -16.10 -25.79 5.27
CA LYS A 45 -15.75 -25.42 3.89
C LYS A 45 -15.42 -23.92 3.76
N PHE A 46 -16.20 -23.04 4.40
CA PHE A 46 -15.92 -21.61 4.39
C PHE A 46 -14.64 -21.23 5.12
N GLU A 47 -14.28 -21.93 6.20
CA GLU A 47 -12.99 -21.73 6.88
C GLU A 47 -11.81 -22.10 5.97
N VAL A 48 -11.92 -23.20 5.24
CA VAL A 48 -10.90 -23.62 4.26
C VAL A 48 -10.79 -22.61 3.11
N ASP A 49 -11.91 -22.21 2.49
CA ASP A 49 -11.89 -21.21 1.41
C ASP A 49 -11.37 -19.85 1.93
N TYR A 50 -11.74 -19.44 3.14
CA TYR A 50 -11.23 -18.22 3.76
C TYR A 50 -9.73 -18.29 4.03
N SER A 51 -9.19 -19.45 4.43
CA SER A 51 -7.75 -19.61 4.63
C SER A 51 -6.94 -19.34 3.35
N LEU A 52 -7.53 -19.68 2.19
CA LEU A 52 -6.96 -19.39 0.88
C LEU A 52 -7.03 -17.89 0.55
N VAL A 53 -8.18 -17.24 0.79
CA VAL A 53 -8.33 -15.77 0.63
C VAL A 53 -7.33 -15.03 1.52
N SER A 54 -7.19 -15.47 2.76
CA SER A 54 -6.25 -14.93 3.74
C SER A 54 -4.80 -15.06 3.26
N THR A 55 -4.38 -16.25 2.81
CA THR A 55 -3.04 -16.49 2.28
C THR A 55 -2.75 -15.62 1.06
N VAL A 56 -3.70 -15.53 0.14
CA VAL A 56 -3.57 -14.67 -1.04
C VAL A 56 -3.50 -13.19 -0.65
N GLY A 57 -4.27 -12.75 0.33
CA GLY A 57 -4.17 -11.38 0.83
C GLY A 57 -2.77 -11.05 1.35
N TRP A 58 -2.13 -11.97 2.07
CA TRP A 58 -0.74 -11.84 2.51
C TRP A 58 0.24 -11.77 1.34
N VAL A 59 0.11 -12.66 0.34
CA VAL A 59 0.93 -12.64 -0.88
C VAL A 59 0.72 -11.34 -1.65
N THR A 60 -0.50 -10.84 -1.72
CA THR A 60 -0.84 -9.58 -2.39
C THR A 60 -0.16 -8.41 -1.71
N LEU A 61 -0.24 -8.29 -0.39
CA LEU A 61 0.47 -7.22 0.34
C LEU A 61 1.98 -7.33 0.14
N ALA A 62 2.56 -8.53 0.25
CA ALA A 62 3.99 -8.74 0.04
C ALA A 62 4.41 -8.31 -1.38
N SER A 63 3.63 -8.66 -2.40
CA SER A 63 3.88 -8.25 -3.78
C SER A 63 3.85 -6.72 -3.94
N ARG A 64 2.92 -6.03 -3.28
CA ARG A 64 2.82 -4.55 -3.32
C ARG A 64 3.94 -3.88 -2.52
N LEU A 65 4.36 -4.49 -1.41
CA LEU A 65 5.48 -4.01 -0.61
C LEU A 65 6.79 -4.08 -1.39
N VAL A 66 6.98 -5.10 -2.23
CA VAL A 66 8.11 -5.21 -3.16
C VAL A 66 7.94 -4.30 -4.39
N ALA A 67 6.71 -4.15 -4.90
CA ALA A 67 6.43 -3.30 -6.05
C ALA A 67 6.71 -1.81 -5.76
N ALA A 68 6.50 -1.33 -4.53
CA ALA A 68 6.71 0.06 -4.17
C ALA A 68 8.18 0.52 -4.37
N PRO A 69 9.22 -0.09 -3.77
CA PRO A 69 10.61 0.28 -4.04
C PRO A 69 11.01 0.01 -5.50
N LEU A 70 10.50 -1.07 -6.10
CA LEU A 70 10.77 -1.37 -7.51
C LEU A 70 10.23 -0.29 -8.46
N PHE A 71 9.08 0.32 -8.12
CA PHE A 71 8.54 1.46 -8.85
C PHE A 71 9.51 2.64 -8.84
N PHE A 72 10.10 2.99 -7.69
CA PHE A 72 11.12 4.05 -7.63
C PHE A 72 12.36 3.71 -8.47
N VAL A 73 12.87 2.48 -8.38
CA VAL A 73 13.99 2.03 -9.22
C VAL A 73 13.64 2.15 -10.70
N THR A 74 12.41 1.81 -11.06
CA THR A 74 11.90 1.96 -12.43
C THR A 74 11.90 3.42 -12.87
N VAL A 75 11.38 4.32 -12.04
CA VAL A 75 11.37 5.77 -12.33
C VAL A 75 12.80 6.31 -12.49
N ILE A 76 13.74 5.92 -11.63
CA ILE A 76 15.16 6.30 -11.74
C ILE A 76 15.75 5.80 -13.07
N SER A 77 15.48 4.56 -13.45
CA SER A 77 15.98 3.98 -14.69
C SER A 77 15.45 4.65 -15.96
N LEU A 78 14.33 5.38 -15.86
CA LEU A 78 13.72 6.10 -16.96
C LEU A 78 14.24 7.54 -17.12
N ILE A 79 14.99 8.07 -16.13
CA ILE A 79 15.62 9.40 -16.20
C ILE A 79 16.36 9.64 -17.53
N PRO A 80 17.29 8.77 -17.99
CA PRO A 80 18.02 9.02 -19.24
C PRO A 80 17.14 8.93 -20.50
N SER A 81 15.95 8.32 -20.40
CA SER A 81 15.04 8.14 -21.53
C SER A 81 14.01 9.27 -21.66
N VAL A 82 13.89 10.15 -20.65
CA VAL A 82 12.94 11.28 -20.64
C VAL A 82 13.73 12.59 -20.78
N PRO A 83 13.65 13.28 -21.92
CA PRO A 83 14.37 14.54 -22.12
C PRO A 83 14.01 15.58 -21.06
N GLY A 84 15.02 16.18 -20.42
CA GLY A 84 14.82 17.20 -19.39
C GLY A 84 14.53 16.67 -17.98
N ALA A 85 14.33 15.36 -17.80
CA ALA A 85 14.30 14.77 -16.47
C ALA A 85 15.72 14.67 -15.90
N MET A 86 15.99 15.37 -14.79
CA MET A 86 17.25 15.25 -14.04
C MET A 86 17.12 14.39 -12.76
N CYS A 87 15.89 14.12 -12.33
CA CYS A 87 15.57 13.32 -11.14
C CYS A 87 14.22 12.61 -11.31
N GLU A 88 13.83 11.80 -10.32
CA GLU A 88 12.57 11.04 -10.32
C GLU A 88 11.34 11.95 -10.44
N PHE A 89 11.40 13.15 -9.87
CA PHE A 89 10.33 14.15 -9.97
C PHE A 89 10.06 14.51 -11.43
N GLY A 90 11.10 14.67 -12.25
CA GLY A 90 10.95 15.01 -13.67
C GLY A 90 10.24 13.91 -14.45
N VAL A 91 10.56 12.64 -14.16
CA VAL A 91 9.90 11.49 -14.78
C VAL A 91 8.44 11.37 -14.35
N LEU A 92 8.14 11.60 -13.06
CA LEU A 92 6.75 11.65 -12.58
C LEU A 92 5.99 12.81 -13.23
N GLN A 93 6.61 13.98 -13.41
CA GLN A 93 5.96 15.11 -14.08
C GLN A 93 5.64 14.83 -15.55
N ALA A 94 6.52 14.11 -16.27
CA ALA A 94 6.27 13.70 -17.66
C ALA A 94 5.04 12.78 -17.80
N GLY A 95 4.76 11.95 -16.80
CA GLY A 95 3.59 11.07 -16.77
C GLY A 95 2.39 11.62 -16.00
N SER A 96 2.37 12.92 -15.69
CA SER A 96 1.25 13.57 -15.01
C SER A 96 -0.01 13.55 -15.89
N PRO A 97 -1.21 13.28 -15.34
CA PRO A 97 -1.53 13.13 -13.91
C PRO A 97 -1.41 11.70 -13.36
N TYR A 98 -1.26 10.69 -14.23
CA TYR A 98 -1.35 9.28 -13.84
C TYR A 98 -0.25 8.85 -12.88
N SER A 99 0.96 9.40 -13.03
CA SER A 99 2.10 9.18 -12.15
C SER A 99 1.81 9.54 -10.68
N TRP A 100 1.25 10.73 -10.45
CA TRP A 100 0.95 11.27 -9.12
C TRP A 100 -0.23 10.54 -8.47
N LEU A 101 -1.26 10.25 -9.27
CA LEU A 101 -2.39 9.43 -8.82
C LEU A 101 -1.93 8.02 -8.47
N GLY A 102 -1.13 7.39 -9.34
CA GLY A 102 -0.57 6.06 -9.12
C GLY A 102 0.29 5.99 -7.87
N PHE A 103 1.14 6.99 -7.66
CA PHE A 103 1.94 7.12 -6.44
C PHE A 103 1.06 7.14 -5.19
N GLY A 104 0.06 8.03 -5.13
CA GLY A 104 -0.85 8.13 -3.99
C GLY A 104 -1.65 6.84 -3.75
N ILE A 105 -2.23 6.28 -4.82
CA ILE A 105 -3.01 5.04 -4.76
C ILE A 105 -2.17 3.85 -4.30
N LYS A 106 -0.90 3.77 -4.67
CA LYS A 106 -0.02 2.66 -4.26
C LYS A 106 0.20 2.63 -2.75
N PHE A 107 0.47 3.78 -2.13
CA PHE A 107 0.57 3.87 -0.67
C PHE A 107 -0.77 3.67 0.03
N PHE A 108 -1.85 4.21 -0.53
CA PHE A 108 -3.19 3.99 0.01
C PHE A 108 -3.58 2.50 -0.03
N THR A 109 -3.22 1.79 -1.10
CA THR A 109 -3.43 0.35 -1.25
C THR A 109 -2.67 -0.44 -0.19
N LEU A 110 -1.39 -0.13 0.02
CA LEU A 110 -0.60 -0.74 1.10
C LEU A 110 -1.23 -0.50 2.47
N PHE A 111 -1.68 0.72 2.74
CA PHE A 111 -2.35 1.07 3.98
C PHE A 111 -3.68 0.30 4.18
N ALA A 112 -4.52 0.25 3.14
CA ALA A 112 -5.83 -0.39 3.21
C ALA A 112 -5.71 -1.93 3.35
N PHE A 113 -4.87 -2.57 2.54
CA PHE A 113 -4.62 -4.01 2.66
C PHE A 113 -3.86 -4.37 3.94
N GLY A 114 -2.97 -3.51 4.42
CA GLY A 114 -2.33 -3.67 5.73
C GLY A 114 -3.35 -3.68 6.87
N GLY A 115 -4.35 -2.81 6.82
CA GLY A 115 -5.44 -2.79 7.80
C GLY A 115 -6.33 -4.03 7.74
N TRP A 116 -6.65 -4.51 6.53
CA TRP A 116 -7.36 -5.76 6.35
C TRP A 116 -6.58 -6.96 6.92
N LEU A 117 -5.27 -7.04 6.64
CA LEU A 117 -4.41 -8.10 7.17
C LEU A 117 -4.21 -8.02 8.69
N PHE A 118 -4.23 -6.81 9.24
CA PHE A 118 -4.20 -6.62 10.69
C PHE A 118 -5.45 -7.22 11.34
N LEU A 119 -6.63 -7.05 10.73
CA LEU A 119 -7.86 -7.73 11.16
C LEU A 119 -7.79 -9.24 10.96
N ASP A 120 -7.29 -9.72 9.82
CA ASP A 120 -7.11 -11.14 9.54
C ASP A 120 -6.21 -11.81 10.60
N TYR A 121 -5.12 -11.13 10.97
CA TYR A 121 -4.22 -11.60 12.00
C TYR A 121 -4.90 -11.73 13.36
N ILE A 122 -5.77 -10.76 13.72
CA ILE A 122 -6.59 -10.85 14.93
C ILE A 122 -7.57 -12.02 14.79
N ASN A 123 -8.29 -12.15 13.67
CA ASN A 123 -9.26 -13.23 13.43
C ASN A 123 -8.65 -14.62 13.63
N LYS A 124 -7.43 -14.85 13.12
CA LYS A 124 -6.70 -16.13 13.27
C LYS A 124 -6.34 -16.48 14.70
N LYS A 125 -6.29 -15.49 15.61
CA LYS A 125 -6.01 -15.73 17.03
C LYS A 125 -7.27 -16.08 17.80
N VAL A 126 -8.45 -15.80 17.26
CA VAL A 126 -9.74 -15.99 17.91
C VAL A 126 -10.30 -17.35 17.58
N LYS A 127 -10.79 -18.06 18.60
CA LYS A 127 -11.43 -19.36 18.41
C LYS A 127 -12.68 -19.25 17.54
N GLY A 128 -12.75 -20.06 16.48
CA GLY A 128 -13.92 -20.18 15.61
C GLY A 128 -14.07 -19.08 14.55
N SER A 129 -13.03 -18.26 14.32
CA SER A 129 -12.90 -17.33 13.19
C SER A 129 -14.17 -16.52 12.90
N GLN A 130 -14.71 -15.87 13.92
CA GLN A 130 -16.03 -15.23 13.88
C GLN A 130 -16.15 -14.08 12.87
N MET A 131 -15.02 -13.58 12.35
CA MET A 131 -14.99 -12.44 11.42
C MET A 131 -14.76 -12.87 9.96
N ILE A 132 -14.96 -14.14 9.59
CA ILE A 132 -14.77 -14.61 8.19
C ILE A 132 -15.63 -13.81 7.20
N THR A 133 -16.94 -13.71 7.41
CA THR A 133 -17.85 -13.00 6.50
C THR A 133 -17.49 -11.53 6.32
N PRO A 134 -17.36 -10.70 7.38
CA PRO A 134 -17.04 -9.29 7.20
C PRO A 134 -15.66 -9.08 6.58
N LEU A 135 -14.66 -9.93 6.86
CA LEU A 135 -13.35 -9.81 6.23
C LEU A 135 -13.41 -10.20 4.76
N SER A 136 -14.16 -11.23 4.39
CA SER A 136 -14.37 -11.59 2.99
C SER A 136 -15.06 -10.47 2.20
N GLN A 137 -16.12 -9.87 2.76
CA GLN A 137 -16.79 -8.72 2.14
C GLN A 137 -15.85 -7.50 2.02
N LEU A 138 -15.05 -7.23 3.04
CA LEU A 138 -14.06 -6.16 3.01
C LEU A 138 -12.97 -6.42 1.96
N PHE A 139 -12.55 -7.66 1.76
CA PHE A 139 -11.59 -8.02 0.71
C PHE A 139 -12.16 -7.75 -0.69
N VAL A 140 -13.42 -8.13 -0.93
CA VAL A 140 -14.11 -7.83 -2.19
C VAL A 140 -14.19 -6.32 -2.42
N LEU A 141 -14.50 -5.54 -1.37
CA LEU A 141 -14.55 -4.08 -1.44
C LEU A 141 -13.17 -3.45 -1.74
N LEU A 142 -12.08 -4.04 -1.26
CA LEU A 142 -10.71 -3.58 -1.52
C LEU A 142 -10.17 -4.01 -2.89
N THR A 143 -10.80 -5.00 -3.52
CA THR A 143 -10.32 -5.54 -4.80
C THR A 143 -10.29 -4.50 -5.93
N PRO A 144 -11.32 -3.65 -6.15
CA PRO A 144 -11.26 -2.57 -7.14
C PRO A 144 -10.06 -1.63 -6.97
N LEU A 145 -9.57 -1.43 -5.74
CA LEU A 145 -8.41 -0.59 -5.48
C LEU A 145 -7.13 -1.17 -6.11
N LEU A 146 -6.97 -2.50 -6.12
CA LEU A 146 -5.86 -3.18 -6.81
C LEU A 146 -5.92 -2.99 -8.33
N PHE A 147 -7.12 -2.99 -8.89
CA PHE A 147 -7.33 -2.74 -10.32
C PHE A 147 -6.99 -1.30 -10.68
N VAL A 148 -7.39 -0.33 -9.85
CA VAL A 148 -7.04 1.08 -10.06
C VAL A 148 -5.52 1.27 -9.98
N ASP A 149 -4.83 0.67 -8.99
CA ASP A 149 -3.36 0.74 -8.89
C ASP A 149 -2.69 0.17 -10.15
N ALA A 150 -3.10 -1.02 -10.60
CA ALA A 150 -2.53 -1.66 -11.79
C ALA A 150 -2.85 -0.89 -13.10
N ALA A 151 -4.07 -0.35 -13.22
CA ALA A 151 -4.47 0.47 -14.36
C ALA A 151 -3.66 1.77 -14.42
N LEU A 152 -3.41 2.41 -13.27
CA LEU A 152 -2.58 3.61 -13.20
C LEU A 152 -1.12 3.32 -13.57
N ASP A 153 -0.56 2.18 -13.17
CA ASP A 153 0.78 1.76 -13.62
C ASP A 153 0.82 1.60 -15.16
N LEU A 154 -0.17 0.92 -15.75
CA LEU A 154 -0.27 0.76 -17.20
C LEU A 154 -0.43 2.09 -17.94
N LEU A 155 -1.31 2.96 -17.44
CA LEU A 155 -1.55 4.28 -18.03
C LEU A 155 -0.31 5.16 -17.92
N PHE A 156 0.36 5.17 -16.77
CA PHE A 156 1.59 5.93 -16.55
C PHE A 156 2.67 5.51 -17.54
N PHE A 157 3.06 4.23 -17.57
CA PHE A 157 4.13 3.78 -18.48
C PHE A 157 3.72 3.86 -19.96
N GLY A 158 2.43 3.70 -20.26
CA GLY A 158 1.87 3.87 -21.60
C GLY A 158 1.86 5.31 -22.09
N SER A 159 1.62 6.28 -21.19
CA SER A 159 1.55 7.72 -21.52
C SER A 159 2.90 8.42 -21.57
N LEU A 160 4.00 7.75 -21.18
CA LEU A 160 5.33 8.33 -21.24
C LEU A 160 5.75 8.59 -22.69
N THR A 161 5.59 9.83 -23.12
CA THR A 161 6.17 10.39 -24.35
C THR A 161 7.44 11.18 -24.02
N PRO A 162 8.44 11.20 -24.91
CA PRO A 162 9.65 12.01 -24.73
C PRO A 162 9.31 13.50 -24.89
N MET A 163 8.74 14.10 -23.85
CA MET A 163 8.47 15.52 -23.74
C MET A 163 9.55 16.19 -22.88
N VAL A 164 9.95 17.41 -23.23
CA VAL A 164 10.93 18.17 -22.45
C VAL A 164 10.26 18.67 -21.17
N VAL A 165 10.66 18.11 -20.04
CA VAL A 165 10.17 18.55 -18.72
C VAL A 165 11.02 19.74 -18.23
N PRO A 166 10.41 20.81 -17.67
CA PRO A 166 11.18 21.89 -17.06
C PRO A 166 12.04 21.36 -15.93
N CYS A 167 13.33 21.71 -15.97
CA CYS A 167 14.32 21.26 -15.01
C CYS A 167 13.90 21.63 -13.58
N CYS A 168 13.91 20.66 -12.66
CA CYS A 168 13.41 20.85 -11.29
C CYS A 168 14.51 21.32 -10.31
N MET A 169 15.75 21.48 -10.79
CA MET A 169 16.95 21.83 -10.01
C MET A 169 17.47 23.25 -10.31
N VAL A 170 16.71 24.10 -11.01
CA VAL A 170 17.18 25.46 -11.30
C VAL A 170 17.08 26.32 -10.03
N ALA A 171 18.24 26.68 -9.46
CA ALA A 171 18.36 27.52 -8.26
C ALA A 171 17.76 28.94 -8.42
N TYR A 172 17.47 29.36 -9.65
CA TYR A 172 16.85 30.64 -9.96
C TYR A 172 15.61 30.41 -10.82
N SER A 173 14.46 30.32 -10.17
CA SER A 173 13.19 30.49 -10.86
C SER A 173 12.43 31.65 -10.23
N ILE A 174 11.64 32.31 -11.07
CA ILE A 174 10.83 33.46 -10.69
C ILE A 174 9.56 32.90 -10.03
N GLY A 175 9.68 32.39 -8.80
CA GLY A 175 8.57 31.80 -8.06
C GLY A 175 9.01 31.18 -6.72
N SER A 176 8.56 31.76 -5.61
CA SER A 176 8.92 31.40 -4.23
C SER A 176 8.24 30.12 -3.73
N GLY A 177 8.36 28.99 -4.44
CA GLY A 177 7.77 27.70 -4.08
C GLY A 177 8.77 26.54 -4.04
N ILE A 178 8.44 25.47 -3.32
CA ILE A 178 9.23 24.22 -3.29
C ILE A 178 9.14 23.58 -4.69
N GLN A 179 10.15 23.76 -5.52
CA GLN A 179 10.13 23.34 -6.92
C GLN A 179 10.36 21.84 -7.13
N CYS A 180 10.94 21.16 -6.13
CA CYS A 180 11.19 19.74 -6.16
C CYS A 180 11.10 19.14 -4.74
N PRO A 181 9.94 18.63 -4.33
CA PRO A 181 9.75 17.99 -3.02
C PRO A 181 10.68 16.78 -2.83
N PHE A 182 10.97 16.02 -3.89
CA PHE A 182 11.90 14.89 -3.80
C PHE A 182 13.34 15.34 -3.59
N CYS A 183 13.77 16.47 -4.15
CA CYS A 183 15.13 17.00 -3.99
C CYS A 183 15.39 17.45 -2.54
N LEU A 184 14.35 17.97 -1.86
CA LEU A 184 14.40 18.26 -0.42
C LEU A 184 14.69 16.97 0.38
N VAL A 185 13.99 15.89 0.05
CA VAL A 185 14.09 14.61 0.78
C VAL A 185 15.36 13.83 0.45
N THR A 186 15.85 13.87 -0.80
CA THR A 186 17.00 13.05 -1.22
C THR A 186 18.34 13.77 -1.08
N TYR A 187 18.41 15.08 -1.32
CA TYR A 187 19.67 15.83 -1.31
C TYR A 187 19.80 16.77 -0.11
N GLN A 188 18.79 17.58 0.20
CA GLN A 188 18.92 18.60 1.24
C GLN A 188 18.79 18.03 2.67
N MET A 189 17.86 17.08 2.87
CA MET A 189 17.53 16.51 4.18
C MET A 189 17.33 15.00 4.08
N PRO A 190 18.39 14.21 3.87
CA PRO A 190 18.30 12.77 3.61
C PRO A 190 17.64 11.97 4.75
N LEU A 191 17.71 12.42 6.01
CA LEU A 191 17.05 11.74 7.13
C LEU A 191 15.52 11.81 7.06
N LEU A 192 14.94 12.70 6.22
CA LEU A 192 13.50 12.69 5.94
C LEU A 192 13.04 11.39 5.27
N LEU A 193 13.93 10.69 4.56
CA LEU A 193 13.65 9.39 3.96
C LEU A 193 13.37 8.31 5.01
N ILE A 194 13.83 8.51 6.25
CA ILE A 194 13.51 7.64 7.41
C ILE A 194 12.34 8.23 8.20
N ALA A 195 12.35 9.54 8.44
CA ALA A 195 11.34 10.19 9.27
C ALA A 195 9.94 10.08 8.68
N ILE A 196 9.77 10.37 7.38
CA ILE A 196 8.45 10.36 6.72
C ILE A 196 7.81 8.97 6.78
N PRO A 197 8.46 7.88 6.32
CA PRO A 197 7.89 6.54 6.46
C PRO A 197 7.61 6.14 7.91
N ALA A 198 8.46 6.52 8.87
CA ALA A 198 8.24 6.22 10.28
C ALA A 198 6.95 6.85 10.81
N PHE A 199 6.70 8.13 10.51
CA PHE A 199 5.44 8.78 10.88
C PHE A 199 4.23 8.19 10.15
N ILE A 200 4.36 7.86 8.86
CA ILE A 200 3.28 7.21 8.09
C ILE A 200 2.92 5.86 8.72
N ILE A 201 3.91 5.04 9.08
CA ILE A 201 3.69 3.73 9.72
C ILE A 201 3.07 3.89 11.10
N ALA A 202 3.53 4.87 11.90
CA ALA A 202 2.94 5.16 13.20
C ALA A 202 1.45 5.55 13.08
N LEU A 203 1.14 6.49 12.19
CA LEU A 203 -0.25 6.90 11.91
C LEU A 203 -1.08 5.72 11.38
N ALA A 204 -0.48 4.86 10.56
CA ALA A 204 -1.14 3.69 10.04
C ALA A 204 -1.55 2.71 11.16
N PHE A 205 -0.64 2.43 12.10
CA PHE A 205 -0.96 1.59 13.27
C PHE A 205 -2.07 2.20 14.12
N LEU A 206 -2.06 3.51 14.36
CA LEU A 206 -3.13 4.18 15.12
C LEU A 206 -4.49 4.05 14.41
N ALA A 207 -4.50 4.25 13.09
CA ALA A 207 -5.71 4.11 12.28
C ALA A 207 -6.22 2.65 12.29
N TRP A 208 -5.33 1.67 12.15
CA TRP A 208 -5.68 0.25 12.22
C TRP A 208 -6.20 -0.15 13.60
N ILE A 209 -5.59 0.32 14.69
CA ILE A 209 -6.08 0.08 16.06
C ILE A 209 -7.50 0.63 16.23
N ARG A 210 -7.73 1.88 15.78
CA ARG A 210 -9.06 2.50 15.86
C ARG A 210 -10.10 1.73 15.04
N PHE A 211 -9.73 1.34 13.83
CA PHE A 211 -10.59 0.55 12.95
C PHE A 211 -10.90 -0.83 13.55
N SER A 212 -9.90 -1.53 14.09
CA SER A 212 -10.08 -2.85 14.68
C SER A 212 -10.93 -2.85 15.94
N LYS A 213 -10.88 -1.80 16.76
CA LYS A 213 -11.77 -1.68 17.93
C LYS A 213 -13.25 -1.79 17.54
N ILE A 214 -13.65 -1.16 16.43
CA ILE A 214 -15.05 -1.19 15.95
C ILE A 214 -15.51 -2.64 15.68
N TYR A 215 -14.64 -3.47 15.09
CA TYR A 215 -14.95 -4.88 14.82
C TYR A 215 -14.87 -5.74 16.09
N ILE A 216 -13.84 -5.53 16.92
CA ILE A 216 -13.67 -6.28 18.18
C ILE A 216 -14.88 -6.09 19.10
N ASP A 217 -15.37 -4.86 19.25
CA ASP A 217 -16.53 -4.56 20.09
C ASP A 217 -17.81 -5.16 19.51
N ARG A 218 -17.95 -5.18 18.17
CA ARG A 218 -19.10 -5.79 17.49
C ARG A 218 -19.19 -7.31 17.69
N TYR A 219 -18.05 -8.01 17.73
CA TYR A 219 -17.99 -9.47 17.85
C TYR A 219 -17.64 -9.96 19.27
N ASN A 220 -17.54 -9.06 20.25
CA ASN A 220 -17.23 -9.35 21.66
C ASN A 220 -15.91 -10.14 21.90
N ILE A 221 -14.87 -9.82 21.13
CA ILE A 221 -13.59 -10.54 21.12
C ILE A 221 -12.55 -9.81 22.00
N GLN A 222 -12.85 -9.57 23.28
CA GLN A 222 -12.07 -8.59 24.07
C GLN A 222 -10.74 -9.09 24.65
N GLU A 223 -10.62 -10.38 25.00
CA GLU A 223 -9.49 -10.84 25.83
C GLU A 223 -8.21 -11.08 25.02
N GLU A 224 -8.28 -11.85 23.94
CA GLU A 224 -7.13 -12.16 23.07
C GLU A 224 -6.69 -10.95 22.23
N SER A 225 -7.62 -10.09 21.81
CA SER A 225 -7.32 -8.93 20.96
C SER A 225 -6.63 -7.78 21.70
N ARG A 226 -6.86 -7.63 23.02
CA ARG A 226 -6.31 -6.52 23.83
C ARG A 226 -4.79 -6.53 23.85
N ASN A 227 -4.16 -7.70 23.95
CA ASN A 227 -2.71 -7.85 23.93
C ASN A 227 -2.11 -7.44 22.57
N LEU A 228 -2.77 -7.78 21.47
CA LEU A 228 -2.34 -7.40 20.13
C LEU A 228 -2.47 -5.90 19.90
N LEU A 229 -3.61 -5.30 20.27
CA LEU A 229 -3.80 -3.86 20.18
C LEU A 229 -2.76 -3.08 21.00
N ARG A 230 -2.40 -3.59 22.20
CA ARG A 230 -1.36 -2.98 23.02
C ARG A 230 0.02 -3.05 22.37
N LYS A 231 0.39 -4.19 21.79
CA LYS A 231 1.66 -4.35 21.04
C LYS A 231 1.70 -3.42 19.81
N ALA A 232 0.61 -3.32 19.05
CA ALA A 232 0.50 -2.40 17.92
C ALA A 232 0.64 -0.93 18.37
N GLY A 233 0.03 -0.56 19.50
CA GLY A 233 0.17 0.77 20.07
C GLY A 233 1.61 1.09 20.50
N LEU A 234 2.30 0.12 21.10
CA LEU A 234 3.71 0.28 21.47
C LEU A 234 4.60 0.43 20.23
N LEU A 235 4.36 -0.36 19.17
CA LEU A 235 5.06 -0.20 17.89
C LEU A 235 4.86 1.19 17.29
N SER A 236 3.63 1.72 17.31
CA SER A 236 3.35 3.09 16.86
C SER A 236 4.18 4.14 17.62
N ILE A 237 4.34 3.98 18.93
CA ILE A 237 5.16 4.90 19.74
C ILE A 237 6.63 4.78 19.34
N VAL A 238 7.15 3.57 19.16
CA VAL A 238 8.53 3.33 18.72
C VAL A 238 8.80 4.00 17.37
N PHE A 239 7.93 3.83 16.38
CA PHE A 239 8.09 4.50 15.08
C PHE A 239 8.01 6.03 15.19
N THR A 240 7.17 6.56 16.08
CA THR A 240 7.10 8.01 16.34
C THR A 240 8.42 8.51 16.92
N ILE A 241 9.02 7.78 17.87
CA ILE A 241 10.33 8.12 18.46
C ILE A 241 11.42 8.09 17.37
N ILE A 242 11.45 7.06 16.53
CA ILE A 242 12.41 6.98 15.41
C ILE A 242 12.27 8.19 14.49
N GLY A 243 11.04 8.58 14.13
CA GLY A 243 10.78 9.76 13.30
C GLY A 243 11.26 11.06 13.95
N LEU A 244 11.00 11.24 15.25
CA LEU A 244 11.45 12.42 16.00
C LEU A 244 12.98 12.50 16.10
N VAL A 245 13.64 11.37 16.40
CA VAL A 245 15.10 11.30 16.48
C VAL A 245 15.73 11.61 15.12
N ALA A 246 15.21 11.05 14.02
CA ALA A 246 15.69 11.33 12.68
C ALA A 246 15.57 12.82 12.31
N ILE A 247 14.46 13.49 12.66
CA ILE A 247 14.30 14.93 12.45
C ILE A 247 15.28 15.72 13.32
N THR A 248 15.43 15.34 14.59
CA THR A 248 16.29 16.08 15.53
C THR A 248 17.75 16.03 15.07
N ILE A 249 18.25 14.85 14.68
CA ILE A 249 19.62 14.68 14.15
C ILE A 249 19.82 15.46 12.85
N GLN A 250 18.77 15.68 12.05
CA GLN A 250 18.89 16.43 10.79
C GLN A 250 18.96 17.95 11.00
N ILE A 251 18.39 18.46 12.10
CA ILE A 251 18.32 19.89 12.42
C ILE A 251 19.59 20.38 13.15
N TYR A 252 20.21 19.50 13.95
CA TYR A 252 21.43 19.78 14.72
C TYR A 252 22.68 19.34 13.98
#